data_AF-A0A5J4PTA8-F1
#
_entry.id   AF-A0A5J4PTA8-F1
#
_cell.length_a   1.000
_cell.length_b   1.000
_cell.length_c   1.000
_cell.angle_alpha   90.00
_cell.angle_beta   90.00
_cell.angle_gamma   90.00
#
_symmetry.space_group_name_H-M   'P 1'
#
loop_
_entity.id
_entity.type
_entity.pdbx_description
1 polymer ?
#
loop_
_entity_poly.entity_id
_entity_poly.type
_entity_poly.pdbx_seq_one_letter_code
_entity_poly.pdbx_strand_id
1 'polypeptide(L)'
;KPFVPHIMQNKTYQYLLANGRQHEFKPTQYFITYDFETVPKIVNKKFGKSSYQMYELFPSSVASTIRNKQEAEQVNADNQYITEACTIDETIPYQMEVPIVGFNSSRFDIQLIISQMQCKDWTISNYIGSPIQAKQVIARHKKMNLKVKFVDMLTYL
;
A
#
# COMPACT_ATOMS: atom_id res chain seq x y z
N LYS A 1 -12.76 4.03 -23.74
CA LYS A 1 -11.80 3.29 -22.89
C LYS A 1 -12.11 3.61 -21.44
N PRO A 2 -12.13 2.63 -20.52
CA PRO A 2 -12.33 2.93 -19.09
C PRO A 2 -11.19 3.82 -18.59
N PHE A 3 -11.54 4.91 -17.92
CA PHE A 3 -10.59 5.81 -17.29
C PHE A 3 -10.17 5.19 -15.95
N VAL A 4 -8.89 4.84 -15.82
CA VAL A 4 -8.35 4.17 -14.64
C VAL A 4 -7.28 5.08 -13.99
N PRO A 5 -7.70 6.08 -13.18
CA PRO A 5 -6.80 7.12 -12.69
C PRO A 5 -5.63 6.60 -11.84
N HIS A 6 -5.79 5.42 -11.21
CA HIS A 6 -4.72 4.84 -10.40
C HIS A 6 -3.55 4.30 -11.23
N ILE A 7 -3.79 3.83 -12.47
CA ILE A 7 -2.71 3.41 -13.39
C ILE A 7 -1.97 4.65 -13.92
N MET A 8 -2.69 5.76 -14.14
CA MET A 8 -2.11 7.02 -14.60
C MET A 8 -1.15 7.66 -13.58
N GLN A 9 -1.19 7.26 -12.30
CA GLN A 9 -0.25 7.74 -11.28
C GLN A 9 1.05 6.92 -11.23
N ASN A 10 1.13 5.79 -11.95
CA ASN A 10 2.33 4.97 -12.00
C ASN A 10 3.36 5.61 -12.95
N LYS A 11 4.55 5.93 -12.44
CA LYS A 11 5.62 6.59 -13.22
C LYS A 11 6.12 5.75 -14.39
N THR A 12 6.20 4.42 -14.22
CA THR A 12 6.57 3.50 -15.29
C THR A 12 5.53 3.54 -16.40
N TYR A 13 4.24 3.51 -16.05
CA TYR A 13 3.17 3.64 -17.03
C TYR A 13 3.18 4.99 -17.74
N GLN A 14 3.37 6.10 -17.01
CA GLN A 14 3.48 7.44 -17.59
C GLN A 14 4.63 7.54 -18.60
N TYR A 15 5.80 6.98 -18.26
CA TYR A 15 6.96 6.94 -19.14
C TYR A 15 6.66 6.13 -20.41
N LEU A 16 6.12 4.91 -20.26
CA LEU A 16 5.78 4.06 -21.40
C LEU A 16 4.72 4.72 -22.30
N LEU A 17 3.72 5.38 -21.70
CA LEU A 17 2.71 6.14 -22.43
C LEU A 17 3.32 7.29 -23.23
N ALA A 18 4.21 8.08 -22.62
CA ALA A 18 4.88 9.20 -23.27
C ALA A 18 5.76 8.78 -24.46
N ASN A 19 6.29 7.55 -24.42
CA ASN A 19 7.13 6.97 -25.47
C ASN A 19 6.38 6.00 -26.41
N GLY A 20 5.05 5.89 -26.32
CA GLY A 20 4.26 4.97 -27.16
C GLY A 20 4.43 3.47 -26.85
N ARG A 21 5.16 3.13 -25.78
CA ARG A 21 5.52 1.77 -25.33
C ARG A 21 4.52 1.16 -24.34
N GLN A 22 3.28 1.66 -24.31
CA GLN A 22 2.24 1.22 -23.37
C GLN A 22 1.90 -0.28 -23.42
N HIS A 23 2.17 -0.95 -24.56
CA HIS A 23 1.95 -2.37 -24.75
C HIS A 23 2.95 -3.25 -23.97
N GLU A 24 4.06 -2.66 -23.51
CA GLU A 24 5.09 -3.32 -22.70
C GLU A 24 4.78 -3.29 -21.20
N PHE A 25 3.76 -2.54 -20.77
CA PHE A 25 3.48 -2.35 -19.35
C PHE A 25 3.12 -3.67 -18.67
N LYS A 26 3.92 -4.02 -17.65
CA LYS A 26 3.70 -5.20 -16.81
C LYS A 26 3.03 -4.80 -15.50
N PRO A 27 1.80 -5.26 -15.21
CA PRO A 27 1.13 -4.97 -13.95
C PRO A 27 1.80 -5.72 -12.79
N THR A 28 1.69 -5.19 -11.58
CA THR A 28 2.19 -5.84 -10.36
C THR A 28 1.42 -7.12 -10.06
N GLN A 29 2.11 -8.26 -9.98
CA GLN A 29 1.50 -9.59 -9.81
C GLN A 29 1.59 -10.15 -8.38
N TYR A 30 2.28 -9.46 -7.46
CA TYR A 30 2.42 -9.87 -6.06
C TYR A 30 1.74 -8.87 -5.13
N PHE A 31 1.31 -9.36 -3.97
CA PHE A 31 0.82 -8.55 -2.87
C PHE A 31 1.02 -9.24 -1.53
N ILE A 32 1.06 -8.45 -0.47
CA ILE A 32 1.09 -8.94 0.90
C ILE A 32 -0.32 -8.85 1.45
N THR A 33 -0.84 -9.92 2.06
CA THR A 33 -2.03 -9.84 2.90
C THR A 33 -1.62 -9.73 4.35
N TYR A 34 -2.40 -9.00 5.15
CA TYR A 34 -2.21 -8.95 6.60
C TYR A 34 -3.52 -9.08 7.36
N ASP A 35 -3.41 -9.49 8.62
CA ASP A 35 -4.50 -9.50 9.58
C ASP A 35 -3.96 -9.16 10.98
N PHE A 36 -4.65 -8.27 11.70
CA PHE A 36 -4.25 -7.85 13.05
C PHE A 36 -5.10 -8.56 14.09
N GLU A 37 -4.42 -9.16 15.07
CA GLU A 37 -5.07 -9.59 16.31
C GLU A 37 -5.02 -8.46 17.32
N THR A 38 -6.17 -8.13 17.92
CA THR A 38 -6.29 -7.02 18.86
C THR A 38 -6.75 -7.48 20.22
N VAL A 39 -6.26 -6.82 21.26
CA VAL A 39 -6.68 -7.04 22.64
C VAL A 39 -7.35 -5.80 23.20
N PRO A 40 -8.54 -5.92 23.82
CA PRO A 40 -9.18 -4.80 24.47
C PRO A 40 -8.52 -4.50 25.80
N LYS A 41 -8.25 -3.22 26.04
CA LYS A 41 -7.86 -2.68 27.34
C LYS A 41 -8.97 -1.80 27.89
N ILE A 42 -9.36 -2.04 29.13
CA ILE A 42 -10.34 -1.20 29.82
C ILE A 42 -9.71 0.16 30.13
N VAL A 43 -10.33 1.24 29.66
CA VAL A 43 -9.85 2.62 29.84
C VAL A 43 -10.87 3.54 30.51
N ASN A 44 -12.18 3.23 30.42
CA ASN A 44 -13.24 3.92 31.18
C ASN A 44 -13.18 5.46 31.12
N LYS A 45 -12.95 6.01 29.92
CA LYS A 45 -12.73 7.45 29.69
C LYS A 45 -14.04 8.17 29.35
N LYS A 46 -14.39 9.20 30.12
CA LYS A 46 -15.53 10.10 29.82
C LYS A 46 -15.13 11.16 28.79
N PHE A 47 -15.99 11.38 27.80
CA PHE A 47 -15.89 12.45 26.82
C PHE A 47 -17.16 13.32 26.89
N GLY A 48 -17.02 14.57 27.29
CA GLY A 48 -18.17 15.45 27.47
C GLY A 48 -19.15 14.95 28.53
N LYS A 49 -20.43 15.31 28.38
CA LYS A 49 -21.47 15.02 29.39
C LYS A 49 -22.10 13.62 29.25
N SER A 50 -22.11 13.04 28.06
CA SER A 50 -22.85 11.81 27.75
C SER A 50 -22.07 10.76 26.97
N SER A 51 -20.80 10.99 26.62
CA SER A 51 -19.99 10.02 25.88
C SER A 51 -19.00 9.31 26.80
N TYR A 52 -18.84 8.01 26.58
CA TYR A 52 -18.00 7.16 27.41
C TYR A 52 -17.30 6.11 26.55
N GLN A 53 -15.98 5.99 26.72
CA GLN A 53 -15.16 4.97 26.07
C GLN A 53 -14.76 3.95 27.13
N MET A 54 -15.36 2.76 27.08
CA MET A 54 -15.03 1.66 28.00
C MET A 54 -13.70 1.02 27.65
N TYR A 55 -13.48 0.76 26.36
CA TYR A 55 -12.35 0.00 25.87
C TYR A 55 -11.53 0.76 24.84
N GLU A 56 -10.25 0.43 24.77
CA GLU A 56 -9.33 0.81 23.70
C GLU A 56 -8.69 -0.48 23.16
N LEU A 57 -8.68 -0.64 21.85
CA LEU A 57 -8.10 -1.82 21.19
C LEU A 57 -6.63 -1.56 20.91
N PHE A 58 -5.77 -2.50 21.32
CA PHE A 58 -4.35 -2.47 21.04
C PHE A 58 -3.98 -3.66 20.16
N PRO A 59 -3.10 -3.48 19.14
CA PRO A 59 -2.60 -4.62 18.38
C PRO A 59 -1.73 -5.51 19.29
N SER A 60 -2.00 -6.81 19.26
CA SER A 60 -1.22 -7.83 19.96
C SER A 60 -0.22 -8.48 19.01
N SER A 61 -0.69 -8.86 17.82
CA SER A 61 0.14 -9.47 16.78
C SER A 61 -0.38 -9.14 15.40
N VAL A 62 0.47 -9.35 14.40
CA VAL A 62 0.10 -9.26 12.98
C VAL A 62 0.49 -10.55 12.30
N ALA A 63 -0.46 -11.17 11.59
CA ALA A 63 -0.18 -12.23 10.64
C ALA A 63 -0.04 -11.61 9.26
N SER A 64 0.95 -12.06 8.48
CA SER A 64 1.11 -11.60 7.10
C SER A 64 1.57 -12.72 6.19
N THR A 65 1.05 -12.71 4.97
CA THR A 65 1.42 -13.69 3.93
C THR A 65 1.72 -12.95 2.63
N ILE A 66 2.88 -13.25 2.04
CA ILE A 66 3.17 -12.84 0.68
C ILE A 66 2.46 -13.84 -0.23
N ARG A 67 1.52 -13.35 -1.04
CA ARG A 67 1.03 -14.16 -2.15
C ARG A 67 2.14 -14.16 -3.20
N ASN A 68 2.73 -15.35 -3.36
CA ASN A 68 3.77 -15.72 -4.32
C ASN A 68 5.23 -15.36 -3.94
N LYS A 69 5.85 -16.16 -3.05
CA LYS A 69 7.19 -15.92 -2.46
C LYS A 69 8.36 -16.19 -3.42
N GLN A 70 8.29 -17.25 -4.25
CA GLN A 70 9.28 -17.50 -5.32
C GLN A 70 9.18 -16.44 -6.43
N GLU A 71 7.98 -15.91 -6.63
CA GLU A 71 7.74 -14.86 -7.62
C GLU A 71 8.15 -13.46 -7.15
N ALA A 72 8.38 -13.14 -5.88
CA ALA A 72 8.85 -11.79 -5.54
C ALA A 72 10.25 -11.50 -6.15
N GLU A 73 11.12 -12.51 -6.15
CA GLU A 73 12.43 -12.46 -6.82
C GLU A 73 12.28 -12.57 -8.34
N GLN A 74 11.43 -13.50 -8.82
CA GLN A 74 11.10 -13.63 -10.24
C GLN A 74 10.49 -12.35 -10.81
N VAL A 75 9.63 -11.66 -10.08
CA VAL A 75 8.93 -10.44 -10.50
C VAL A 75 9.90 -9.26 -10.57
N ASN A 76 10.95 -9.22 -9.73
CA ASN A 76 12.01 -8.25 -9.94
C ASN A 76 12.78 -8.50 -11.24
N ALA A 77 12.97 -9.77 -11.63
CA ALA A 77 13.55 -10.12 -12.93
C ALA A 77 12.56 -9.85 -14.09
N ASP A 78 11.29 -10.24 -13.95
CA ASP A 78 10.25 -10.12 -14.96
C ASP A 78 9.80 -8.68 -15.16
N ASN A 79 9.91 -7.80 -14.16
CA ASN A 79 9.63 -6.37 -14.29
C ASN A 79 10.76 -5.57 -14.93
N GLN A 80 11.85 -6.22 -15.36
CA GLN A 80 12.85 -5.57 -16.18
C GLN A 80 12.25 -5.27 -17.56
N TYR A 81 12.42 -4.03 -17.99
CA TYR A 81 12.12 -3.59 -19.34
C TYR A 81 13.40 -3.71 -20.16
N ILE A 82 13.27 -4.21 -21.38
CA ILE A 82 14.41 -4.52 -22.25
C ILE A 82 14.36 -3.55 -23.44
N THR A 83 15.52 -3.04 -23.85
CA THR A 83 15.69 -2.22 -25.05
C THR A 83 15.71 -3.07 -26.31
N GLU A 84 15.61 -2.45 -27.49
CA GLU A 84 15.78 -3.14 -28.78
C GLU A 84 17.15 -3.84 -28.91
N ALA A 85 18.16 -3.40 -28.14
CA ALA A 85 19.49 -4.01 -28.07
C ALA A 85 19.56 -5.22 -27.11
N CYS A 86 18.43 -5.71 -26.61
CA CYS A 86 18.33 -6.80 -25.63
C CYS A 86 19.05 -6.52 -24.30
N THR A 87 19.19 -5.24 -23.90
CA THR A 87 19.75 -4.84 -22.60
C THR A 87 18.66 -4.28 -21.68
N ILE A 88 18.89 -4.27 -20.36
CA ILE A 88 17.97 -3.65 -19.39
C ILE A 88 17.89 -2.14 -19.66
N ASP A 89 16.68 -1.61 -19.73
CA ASP A 89 16.40 -0.19 -19.88
C ASP A 89 16.41 0.50 -18.51
N GLU A 90 17.58 0.98 -18.09
CA GLU A 90 17.76 1.71 -16.83
C GLU A 90 17.10 3.10 -16.82
N THR A 91 16.66 3.61 -17.99
CA THR A 91 15.99 4.92 -18.09
C THR A 91 14.55 4.86 -17.61
N ILE A 92 13.96 3.67 -17.57
CA ILE A 92 12.59 3.48 -17.09
C ILE A 92 12.58 3.65 -15.57
N PRO A 93 11.86 4.65 -15.04
CA PRO A 93 11.78 4.86 -13.60
C PRO A 93 11.00 3.71 -12.97
N TYR A 94 11.70 2.72 -12.43
CA TYR A 94 11.08 1.69 -11.60
C TYR A 94 10.89 2.23 -10.19
N GLN A 95 9.64 2.27 -9.75
CA GLN A 95 9.30 2.62 -8.38
C GLN A 95 8.58 1.44 -7.76
N MET A 96 9.30 0.71 -6.91
CA MET A 96 8.73 -0.43 -6.19
C MET A 96 7.66 0.06 -5.22
N GLU A 97 6.41 -0.12 -5.63
CA GLU A 97 5.23 0.04 -4.79
C GLU A 97 4.77 -1.37 -4.40
N VAL A 98 4.94 -1.72 -3.13
CA VAL A 98 4.51 -3.02 -2.61
C VAL A 98 3.05 -2.88 -2.15
N PRO A 99 2.08 -3.55 -2.80
CA PRO A 99 0.71 -3.54 -2.36
C PRO A 99 0.53 -4.44 -1.13
N ILE A 100 -0.07 -3.89 -0.09
CA ILE A 100 -0.41 -4.55 1.16
C ILE A 100 -1.94 -4.46 1.32
N VAL A 101 -2.59 -5.61 1.32
CA VAL A 101 -4.04 -5.73 1.25
C VAL A 101 -4.56 -6.22 2.60
N GLY A 102 -5.46 -5.44 3.19
CA GLY A 102 -6.21 -5.81 4.38
C GLY A 102 -7.68 -6.00 4.04
N PHE A 103 -8.41 -6.70 4.90
CA PHE A 103 -9.85 -6.90 4.78
C PHE A 103 -10.58 -6.23 5.93
N ASN A 104 -11.58 -5.39 5.64
CA ASN A 104 -12.27 -4.57 6.65
C ASN A 104 -11.32 -3.62 7.43
N SER A 105 -10.28 -3.16 6.74
CA SER A 105 -9.14 -2.48 7.37
C SER A 105 -9.27 -0.95 7.39
N SER A 106 -10.28 -0.39 6.71
CA SER A 106 -10.41 1.05 6.47
C SER A 106 -10.60 1.91 7.71
N ARG A 107 -11.03 1.32 8.83
CA ARG A 107 -11.31 2.05 10.08
C ARG A 107 -10.23 1.89 11.13
N PHE A 108 -9.94 0.67 11.56
CA PHE A 108 -9.02 0.44 12.67
C PHE A 108 -7.59 0.24 12.18
N ASP A 109 -7.37 -0.78 11.37
CA ASP A 109 -6.05 -1.22 10.93
C ASP A 109 -5.27 -0.12 10.21
N ILE A 110 -5.89 0.54 9.22
CA ILE A 110 -5.20 1.58 8.46
C ILE A 110 -4.89 2.80 9.34
N GLN A 111 -5.74 3.13 10.31
CA GLN A 111 -5.44 4.22 11.26
C GLN A 111 -4.27 3.86 12.17
N LEU A 112 -4.24 2.62 12.65
CA LEU A 112 -3.11 2.10 13.39
C LEU A 112 -1.83 2.15 12.54
N ILE A 113 -1.87 1.66 11.30
CA ILE A 113 -0.74 1.71 10.36
C ILE A 113 -0.26 3.15 10.15
N ILE A 114 -1.17 4.11 9.94
CA ILE A 114 -0.83 5.52 9.78
C ILE A 114 -0.06 6.02 11.01
N SER A 115 -0.55 5.70 12.21
CA SER A 115 0.09 6.11 13.47
C SER A 115 1.52 5.55 13.61
N GLN A 116 1.74 4.30 13.18
CA GLN A 116 3.05 3.63 13.29
C GLN A 116 4.02 4.05 12.16
N MET A 117 3.50 4.36 10.97
CA MET A 117 4.30 4.72 9.79
C MET A 117 4.76 6.19 9.77
N GLN A 118 4.22 7.05 10.64
CA GLN A 118 4.72 8.41 10.80
C GLN A 118 5.92 8.44 11.77
N CYS A 119 7.02 7.81 11.38
CA CYS A 119 8.19 7.63 12.22
C CYS A 119 9.46 8.23 11.61
N LYS A 120 10.63 7.92 12.19
CA LYS A 120 11.92 8.46 11.73
C LYS A 120 12.20 8.10 10.27
N ASP A 121 11.84 6.90 9.83
CA ASP A 121 12.23 6.36 8.53
C ASP A 121 11.11 6.36 7.50
N TRP A 122 9.85 6.54 7.92
CA TRP A 122 8.68 6.48 7.06
C TRP A 122 7.85 7.77 7.12
N THR A 123 7.12 8.05 6.04
CA THR A 123 6.15 9.15 5.95
C THR A 123 4.93 8.72 5.17
N ILE A 124 3.76 9.21 5.54
CA ILE A 124 2.56 9.11 4.71
C ILE A 124 2.69 10.10 3.56
N SER A 125 2.65 9.58 2.33
CA SER A 125 2.84 10.36 1.11
C SER A 125 1.56 10.58 0.32
N ASN A 126 0.58 9.69 0.48
CA ASN A 126 -0.73 9.83 -0.14
C ASN A 126 -1.79 9.13 0.72
N TYR A 127 -3.01 9.64 0.68
CA TYR A 127 -4.14 9.16 1.45
C TYR A 127 -5.42 9.31 0.64
N ILE A 128 -6.24 8.25 0.59
CA ILE A 128 -7.54 8.26 -0.08
C ILE A 128 -8.59 7.75 0.91
N GLY A 129 -9.64 8.53 1.13
CA GLY A 129 -10.73 8.19 2.05
C GLY A 129 -11.20 9.40 2.83
N SER A 130 -11.99 9.14 3.86
CA SER A 130 -12.38 10.12 4.87
C SER A 130 -11.60 9.86 6.16
N PRO A 131 -11.44 10.85 7.06
CA PRO A 131 -10.72 10.66 8.33
C PRO A 131 -11.18 9.44 9.17
N ILE A 132 -12.42 8.98 8.97
CA ILE A 132 -13.00 7.82 9.66
C ILE A 132 -12.81 6.52 8.87
N GLN A 133 -12.74 6.60 7.54
CA GLN A 133 -12.60 5.46 6.62
C GLN A 133 -11.53 5.73 5.57
N ALA A 134 -10.33 5.23 5.83
CA ALA A 134 -9.20 5.28 4.93
C ALA A 134 -9.29 4.11 3.94
N LYS A 135 -9.57 4.39 2.66
CA LYS A 135 -9.67 3.38 1.61
C LYS A 135 -8.29 2.86 1.19
N GLN A 136 -7.33 3.78 1.16
CA GLN A 136 -5.96 3.51 0.75
C GLN A 136 -5.01 4.52 1.41
N VAL A 137 -3.82 4.05 1.79
CA VAL A 137 -2.72 4.92 2.23
C VAL A 137 -1.39 4.46 1.65
N ILE A 138 -0.54 5.40 1.23
CA ILE A 138 0.80 5.11 0.71
C ILE A 138 1.84 5.66 1.67
N ALA A 139 2.61 4.77 2.29
CA ALA A 139 3.77 5.13 3.08
C ALA A 139 5.04 5.04 2.22
N ARG A 140 5.92 6.03 2.36
CA ARG A 140 7.20 6.12 1.66
C ARG A 140 8.33 6.07 2.68
N HIS A 141 9.36 5.28 2.38
CA HIS A 141 10.60 5.30 3.14
C HIS A 141 11.41 6.55 2.79
N LYS A 142 11.93 7.27 3.77
CA LYS A 142 12.59 8.59 3.55
C LYS A 142 13.92 8.49 2.83
N LYS A 143 14.66 7.38 3.02
CA LYS A 143 16.01 7.18 2.47
C LYS A 143 16.08 6.20 1.30
N MET A 144 15.10 5.31 1.20
CA MET A 144 15.08 4.25 0.18
C MET A 144 14.01 4.61 -0.84
N ASN A 145 14.21 4.25 -2.10
CA ASN A 145 13.17 4.39 -3.11
C ASN A 145 12.10 3.28 -2.99
N LEU A 146 11.51 3.16 -1.80
CA LEU A 146 10.54 2.13 -1.42
C LEU A 146 9.22 2.80 -1.01
N LYS A 147 8.12 2.28 -1.55
CA LYS A 147 6.77 2.63 -1.14
C LYS A 147 5.98 1.38 -0.82
N VAL A 148 5.16 1.47 0.22
CA VAL A 148 4.17 0.44 0.55
C VAL A 148 2.79 1.08 0.47
N LYS A 149 1.85 0.36 -0.14
CA LYS A 149 0.50 0.83 -0.38
C LYS A 149 -0.49 -0.08 0.33
N PHE A 150 -1.09 0.43 1.40
CA PHE A 150 -2.13 -0.26 2.13
C PHE A 150 -3.49 0.00 1.47
N VAL A 151 -4.26 -1.05 1.23
CA VAL A 151 -5.57 -0.99 0.59
C VAL A 151 -6.56 -1.86 1.37
N ASP A 152 -7.75 -1.30 1.63
CA ASP A 152 -8.87 -2.08 2.15
C ASP A 152 -9.66 -2.72 1.00
N MET A 153 -9.64 -4.05 0.94
CA MET A 153 -10.26 -4.77 -0.17
C MET A 153 -11.79 -4.66 -0.17
N LEU A 154 -12.42 -4.59 1.01
CA LEU A 154 -13.88 -4.43 1.13
C LEU A 154 -14.39 -3.13 0.52
N THR A 155 -13.55 -2.12 0.38
CA THR A 155 -13.94 -0.86 -0.23
C THR A 155 -14.21 -0.98 -1.74
N TYR A 156 -13.70 -2.03 -2.39
CA TYR A 156 -13.75 -2.23 -3.84
C TYR A 156 -14.58 -3.44 -4.29
N LEU A 157 -15.20 -4.15 -3.35
CA LEU A 157 -16.17 -5.23 -3.57
C LEU A 157 -17.59 -4.68 -3.51
#